data_AF-A0A496W003-F1
#
_entry.id   AF-A0A496W003-F1
#
_cell.length_a   1.000
_cell.length_b   1.000
_cell.length_c   1.000
_cell.angle_alpha   90.00
_cell.angle_beta   90.00
_cell.angle_gamma   90.00
#
_symmetry.space_group_name_H-M   'P 1'
#
loop_
_entity.id
_entity.type
_entity.pdbx_description
1 polymer ?
#
loop_
_entity_poly.entity_id
_entity_poly.type
_entity_poly.pdbx_seq_one_letter_code
_entity_poly.pdbx_strand_id
1 'polypeptide(L)'
;MFNLTIENVGIIKQAKIALNGLTVIAGENDTGKSTVGKLMFAIVKALSRFEQDLNENKKKQILETIESIYFQLRKSYSFQKYPALKQAFHPEVFAHEVEQLLAQNHLKELNLLLAKKRQIWDNVQFDSSSDEIHRTDFHHKTHEVEKIQLDFEALNHLVTQKEDKKSVIKRALTKALVSEFHFEITPKHAPVKSFIQIEEGMNRILEIAIENNQIAGLEFYDDVFFNDVTFIETPILLQMYDIVNSASTLLEIINEDNKSQRLEQLGKSKVSLHLKDLMSKLENAQYFSVSFFEKERFLIDILRQIRQLIHGDFYFDKTLKDFIFKRGSDQEPIKS
;
A
#
# COMPACT_ATOMS: atom_id res chain seq x y z
N MET A 1 -14.96 -25.73 -2.00
CA MET A 1 -14.49 -25.58 -3.40
C MET A 1 -14.52 -24.10 -3.70
N PHE A 2 -13.38 -23.52 -4.07
CA PHE A 2 -13.29 -22.10 -4.39
C PHE A 2 -13.61 -21.89 -5.87
N ASN A 3 -14.51 -20.97 -6.18
CA ASN A 3 -14.95 -20.69 -7.54
C ASN A 3 -14.82 -19.20 -7.84
N LEU A 4 -14.21 -18.89 -8.97
CA LEU A 4 -14.12 -17.55 -9.54
C LEU A 4 -15.04 -17.46 -10.76
N THR A 5 -16.03 -16.58 -10.69
CA THR A 5 -16.87 -16.22 -11.83
C THR A 5 -16.46 -14.85 -12.34
N ILE A 6 -16.26 -14.73 -13.65
CA ILE A 6 -15.80 -13.52 -14.32
C ILE A 6 -16.72 -13.25 -15.52
N GLU A 7 -17.19 -12.02 -15.65
CA GLU A 7 -17.94 -11.55 -16.80
C GLU A 7 -17.37 -10.24 -17.31
N ASN A 8 -17.13 -10.16 -18.61
CA ASN A 8 -16.64 -8.98 -19.33
C ASN A 8 -15.37 -8.38 -18.72
N VAL A 9 -14.36 -9.17 -18.37
CA VAL A 9 -13.06 -8.68 -17.86
C VAL A 9 -11.97 -8.87 -18.91
N GLY A 10 -11.40 -7.77 -19.38
CA GLY A 10 -10.42 -7.77 -20.47
C GLY A 10 -10.98 -8.50 -21.70
N ILE A 11 -10.31 -9.58 -22.10
CA ILE A 11 -10.72 -10.44 -23.22
C ILE A 11 -11.74 -11.53 -22.85
N ILE A 12 -12.00 -11.74 -21.55
CA ILE A 12 -12.90 -12.79 -21.06
C ILE A 12 -14.34 -12.26 -21.06
N LYS A 13 -15.19 -12.81 -21.92
CA LYS A 13 -16.63 -12.50 -21.92
C LYS A 13 -17.35 -13.13 -20.73
N GLN A 14 -17.13 -14.43 -20.51
CA GLN A 14 -17.68 -15.16 -19.36
C GLN A 14 -16.77 -16.34 -19.04
N ALA A 15 -16.49 -16.56 -17.76
CA ALA A 15 -15.76 -17.73 -17.27
C ALA A 15 -16.23 -18.08 -15.86
N LYS A 16 -16.34 -19.38 -15.58
CA LYS A 16 -16.49 -19.91 -14.22
C LYS A 16 -15.37 -20.92 -13.99
N ILE A 17 -14.50 -20.64 -13.04
CA ILE A 17 -13.24 -21.35 -12.82
C ILE A 17 -13.23 -21.90 -11.39
N ALA A 18 -13.13 -23.22 -11.27
CA ALA A 18 -12.94 -23.87 -9.98
C ALA A 18 -11.43 -23.92 -9.66
N LEU A 19 -11.02 -23.35 -8.53
CA LEU A 19 -9.65 -23.38 -8.04
C LEU A 19 -9.60 -24.33 -6.83
N ASN A 20 -9.01 -25.52 -7.01
CA ASN A 20 -8.89 -26.52 -5.93
C ASN A 20 -7.46 -27.08 -5.91
N GLY A 21 -6.74 -26.84 -4.81
CA GLY A 21 -5.36 -27.31 -4.65
C GLY A 21 -4.49 -26.91 -5.85
N LEU A 22 -3.87 -27.91 -6.50
CA LEU A 22 -3.18 -27.71 -7.76
C LEU A 22 -4.18 -27.69 -8.92
N THR A 23 -4.38 -26.51 -9.52
CA THR A 23 -5.27 -26.31 -10.67
C THR A 23 -4.47 -25.89 -11.89
N VAL A 24 -4.67 -26.57 -13.03
CA VAL A 24 -4.01 -26.26 -14.30
C VAL A 24 -5.02 -25.61 -15.24
N ILE A 25 -4.74 -24.37 -15.66
CA ILE A 25 -5.52 -23.66 -16.68
C ILE A 25 -4.70 -23.65 -17.96
N ALA A 26 -5.16 -24.38 -18.97
CA ALA A 26 -4.50 -24.50 -20.28
C ALA A 26 -5.38 -23.92 -21.39
N GLY A 27 -4.74 -23.50 -22.48
CA GLY A 27 -5.38 -22.87 -23.63
C GLY A 27 -4.36 -22.16 -24.51
N GLU A 28 -4.74 -21.77 -25.72
CA GLU A 28 -3.87 -21.04 -26.64
C GLU A 28 -3.40 -19.69 -26.06
N ASN A 29 -2.34 -19.11 -26.62
CA ASN A 29 -1.91 -17.77 -26.21
C ASN A 29 -3.05 -16.75 -26.41
N ASP A 30 -3.07 -15.71 -25.58
CA ASP A 30 -4.06 -14.63 -25.64
C ASP A 30 -5.53 -15.06 -25.46
N THR A 31 -5.76 -16.17 -24.75
CA THR A 31 -7.10 -16.67 -24.39
C THR A 31 -7.59 -16.23 -23.01
N GLY A 32 -6.80 -15.44 -22.28
CA GLY A 32 -7.19 -14.86 -20.98
C GLY A 32 -6.60 -15.56 -19.77
N LYS A 33 -5.71 -16.55 -19.96
CA LYS A 33 -5.03 -17.26 -18.85
C LYS A 33 -4.31 -16.29 -17.89
N SER A 34 -3.51 -15.36 -18.44
CA SER A 34 -2.81 -14.35 -17.64
C SER A 34 -3.78 -13.35 -17.00
N THR A 35 -4.92 -13.06 -17.63
CA THR A 35 -5.98 -12.20 -17.08
C THR A 35 -6.54 -12.78 -15.79
N VAL A 36 -6.82 -14.09 -15.76
CA VAL A 36 -7.28 -14.79 -14.55
C VAL A 36 -6.25 -14.69 -13.43
N GLY A 37 -4.97 -14.95 -13.74
CA GLY A 37 -3.87 -14.89 -12.77
C GLY A 37 -3.67 -13.49 -12.17
N LYS A 38 -3.58 -12.45 -13.03
CA LYS A 38 -3.45 -11.04 -12.62
C LYS A 38 -4.66 -10.58 -11.81
N LEU A 39 -5.87 -11.01 -12.17
CA LEU A 39 -7.08 -10.66 -11.45
C LEU A 39 -7.08 -11.26 -10.03
N MET A 40 -6.81 -12.55 -9.92
CA MET A 40 -6.70 -13.21 -8.61
C MET A 40 -5.59 -12.60 -7.75
N PHE A 41 -4.45 -12.29 -8.36
CA PHE A 41 -3.37 -11.59 -7.69
C PHE A 41 -3.83 -10.24 -7.12
N ALA A 42 -4.44 -9.39 -7.95
CA ALA A 42 -4.89 -8.06 -7.54
C ALA A 42 -5.95 -8.12 -6.43
N ILE A 43 -6.91 -9.05 -6.52
CA ILE A 43 -7.96 -9.22 -5.51
C ILE A 43 -7.34 -9.67 -4.18
N VAL A 44 -6.57 -10.75 -4.17
CA VAL A 44 -6.00 -11.28 -2.92
C VAL A 44 -5.01 -10.28 -2.31
N LYS A 45 -4.21 -9.57 -3.11
CA LYS A 45 -3.33 -8.51 -2.59
C LYS A 45 -4.09 -7.35 -1.97
N ALA A 46 -5.13 -6.86 -2.63
CA ALA A 46 -5.95 -5.80 -2.06
C ALA A 46 -6.60 -6.22 -0.74
N LEU A 47 -7.04 -7.48 -0.63
CA LEU A 47 -7.70 -7.99 0.58
C LEU A 47 -6.74 -8.36 1.71
N SER A 48 -5.51 -8.76 1.40
CA SER A 48 -4.52 -9.14 2.43
C SER A 48 -3.77 -7.94 3.01
N ARG A 49 -3.56 -6.88 2.23
CA ARG A 49 -2.73 -5.74 2.64
C ARG A 49 -3.48 -4.44 2.95
N PHE A 50 -4.80 -4.38 2.78
CA PHE A 50 -5.52 -3.10 2.92
C PHE A 50 -5.34 -2.44 4.29
N GLU A 51 -5.26 -3.21 5.40
CA GLU A 51 -5.06 -2.64 6.73
C GLU A 51 -3.66 -2.05 6.91
N GLN A 52 -2.64 -2.74 6.39
CA GLN A 52 -1.27 -2.26 6.43
C GLN A 52 -1.11 -1.01 5.58
N ASP A 53 -1.57 -1.03 4.32
CA ASP A 53 -1.53 0.11 3.41
C ASP A 53 -2.32 1.30 3.99
N LEU A 54 -3.45 1.06 4.66
CA LEU A 54 -4.21 2.11 5.33
C LEU A 54 -3.42 2.74 6.48
N ASN A 55 -2.82 1.91 7.33
CA ASN A 55 -2.07 2.40 8.49
C ASN A 55 -0.84 3.20 8.05
N GLU A 56 -0.13 2.75 7.02
CA GLU A 56 1.01 3.47 6.45
C GLU A 56 0.59 4.82 5.84
N ASN A 57 -0.48 4.85 5.04
CA ASN A 57 -1.01 6.09 4.46
C ASN A 57 -1.51 7.06 5.55
N LYS A 58 -2.24 6.56 6.56
CA LYS A 58 -2.73 7.38 7.67
C LYS A 58 -1.58 7.99 8.47
N LYS A 59 -0.52 7.22 8.76
CA LYS A 59 0.68 7.73 9.42
C LYS A 59 1.35 8.85 8.61
N LYS A 60 1.50 8.64 7.30
CA LYS A 60 2.08 9.63 6.39
C LYS A 60 1.26 10.93 6.38
N GLN A 61 -0.07 10.85 6.23
CA GLN A 61 -0.94 12.02 6.23
C GLN A 61 -0.92 12.78 7.56
N ILE A 62 -0.84 12.06 8.69
CA ILE A 62 -0.67 12.66 10.01
C ILE A 62 0.64 13.46 10.07
N LEU A 63 1.75 12.85 9.65
CA LEU A 63 3.06 13.52 9.65
C LEU A 63 3.06 14.77 8.77
N GLU A 64 2.55 14.67 7.53
CA GLU A 64 2.46 15.80 6.60
C GLU A 64 1.60 16.95 7.16
N THR A 65 0.49 16.61 7.83
CA THR A 65 -0.39 17.61 8.47
C THR A 65 0.32 18.28 9.65
N ILE A 66 1.02 17.51 10.49
CA ILE A 66 1.82 18.04 11.62
C ILE A 66 2.92 18.97 11.11
N GLU A 67 3.64 18.58 10.06
CA GLU A 67 4.66 19.42 9.43
C GLU A 67 4.06 20.71 8.86
N SER A 68 2.93 20.62 8.15
CA SER A 68 2.22 21.80 7.64
C SER A 68 1.89 22.79 8.75
N ILE A 69 1.32 22.31 9.87
CA ILE A 69 1.02 23.12 11.05
C ILE A 69 2.29 23.80 11.56
N TYR A 70 3.38 23.05 11.78
CA TYR A 70 4.63 23.62 12.29
C TYR A 70 5.21 24.68 11.36
N PHE A 71 5.19 24.44 10.04
CA PHE A 71 5.69 25.41 9.06
C PHE A 71 4.84 26.67 8.98
N GLN A 72 3.51 26.56 9.10
CA GLN A 72 2.66 27.76 9.22
C GLN A 72 2.96 28.51 10.52
N LEU A 73 3.02 27.82 11.67
CA LEU A 73 3.34 28.46 12.96
C LEU A 73 4.69 29.18 12.93
N ARG A 74 5.70 28.61 12.27
CA ARG A 74 7.03 29.20 12.10
C ARG A 74 6.99 30.49 11.26
N LYS A 75 6.07 30.59 10.30
CA LYS A 75 5.88 31.80 9.48
C LYS A 75 5.08 32.86 10.22
N SER A 76 4.04 32.46 10.95
CA SER A 76 3.11 33.37 11.61
C SER A 76 3.62 33.93 12.94
N TYR A 77 4.51 33.21 13.64
CA TYR A 77 4.94 33.55 15.00
C TYR A 77 6.46 33.47 15.18
N SER A 78 7.03 34.41 15.95
CA SER A 78 8.42 34.34 16.37
C SER A 78 8.59 33.30 17.47
N PHE A 79 9.26 32.19 17.15
CA PHE A 79 9.61 31.16 18.14
C PHE A 79 10.61 31.63 19.21
N GLN A 80 11.28 32.78 19.01
CA GLN A 80 12.07 33.41 20.07
C GLN A 80 11.16 34.04 21.13
N LYS A 81 10.05 34.67 20.71
CA LYS A 81 9.02 35.22 21.62
C LYS A 81 8.19 34.10 22.26
N TYR A 82 7.91 33.02 21.52
CA TYR A 82 7.07 31.90 21.96
C TYR A 82 7.81 30.55 21.91
N PRO A 83 8.79 30.29 22.81
CA PRO A 83 9.54 29.05 22.81
C PRO A 83 8.69 27.83 23.15
N ALA A 84 7.66 28.00 23.99
CA ALA A 84 6.70 26.94 24.33
C ALA A 84 5.90 26.45 23.10
N LEU A 85 5.57 27.37 22.16
CA LEU A 85 4.92 27.01 20.90
C LEU A 85 5.83 26.14 20.04
N LYS A 86 7.11 26.53 19.89
CA LYS A 86 8.10 25.74 19.15
C LYS A 86 8.27 24.33 19.73
N GLN A 87 8.40 24.23 21.04
CA GLN A 87 8.58 22.94 21.72
C GLN A 87 7.34 22.06 21.58
N ALA A 88 6.15 22.63 21.76
CA ALA A 88 4.90 21.89 21.67
C ALA A 88 4.62 21.36 20.25
N PHE A 89 5.00 22.10 19.21
CA PHE A 89 4.68 21.77 17.82
C PHE A 89 5.86 21.21 17.02
N HIS A 90 6.98 20.89 17.65
CA HIS A 90 8.11 20.28 16.95
C HIS A 90 7.68 18.98 16.24
N PRO A 91 7.87 18.84 14.92
CA PRO A 91 7.27 17.74 14.15
C PRO A 91 7.61 16.36 14.68
N GLU A 92 8.89 16.08 14.95
CA GLU A 92 9.34 14.76 15.43
C GLU A 92 8.70 14.39 16.78
N VAL A 93 8.56 15.36 17.69
CA VAL A 93 8.01 15.13 19.02
C VAL A 93 6.50 14.93 18.92
N PHE A 94 5.82 15.82 18.19
CA PHE A 94 4.37 15.77 18.07
C PHE A 94 3.92 14.52 17.31
N ALA A 95 4.58 14.16 16.21
CA ALA A 95 4.30 12.93 15.48
C ALA A 95 4.49 11.70 16.36
N HIS A 96 5.59 11.62 17.12
CA HIS A 96 5.83 10.50 18.04
C HIS A 96 4.75 10.38 19.13
N GLU A 97 4.33 11.49 19.74
CA GLU A 97 3.23 11.50 20.74
C GLU A 97 1.92 10.98 20.14
N VAL A 98 1.57 11.41 18.92
CA VAL A 98 0.35 10.96 18.22
C VAL A 98 0.44 9.48 17.86
N GLU A 99 1.55 9.04 17.28
CA GLU A 99 1.76 7.65 16.86
C GLU A 99 1.73 6.68 18.04
N GLN A 100 2.35 7.04 19.17
CA GLN A 100 2.36 6.22 20.38
C GLN A 100 0.94 6.01 20.92
N LEU A 101 0.13 7.07 20.97
CA LEU A 101 -1.25 6.99 21.46
C LEU A 101 -2.17 6.23 20.51
N LEU A 102 -1.97 6.37 19.19
CA LEU A 102 -2.68 5.58 18.18
C LEU A 102 -2.35 4.09 18.27
N ALA A 103 -1.06 3.73 18.42
CA ALA A 103 -0.62 2.35 18.55
C ALA A 103 -1.18 1.65 19.80
N GLN A 104 -1.43 2.43 20.86
CA GLN A 104 -2.03 1.95 22.12
C GLN A 104 -3.58 2.04 22.12
N ASN A 105 -4.19 2.51 21.03
CA ASN A 105 -5.63 2.75 20.92
C ASN A 105 -6.20 3.68 22.03
N HIS A 106 -5.38 4.62 22.50
CA HIS A 106 -5.68 5.57 23.58
C HIS A 106 -6.35 6.85 23.03
N LEU A 107 -7.56 6.69 22.48
CA LEU A 107 -8.29 7.78 21.81
C LEU A 107 -8.62 8.96 22.74
N LYS A 108 -8.85 8.71 24.03
CA LYS A 108 -9.18 9.77 25.00
C LYS A 108 -7.97 10.66 25.27
N GLU A 109 -6.82 10.04 25.49
CA GLU A 109 -5.53 10.68 25.72
C GLU A 109 -5.10 11.47 24.49
N LEU A 110 -5.38 10.93 23.30
CA LEU A 110 -5.09 11.58 22.04
C LEU A 110 -5.95 12.84 21.82
N ASN A 111 -7.25 12.78 22.12
CA ASN A 111 -8.11 13.96 22.12
C ASN A 111 -7.63 15.02 23.12
N LEU A 112 -7.17 14.60 24.31
CA LEU A 112 -6.61 15.50 25.32
C LEU A 112 -5.29 16.14 24.83
N LEU A 113 -4.43 15.40 24.14
CA LEU A 113 -3.20 15.92 23.54
C LEU A 113 -3.53 17.01 22.52
N LEU A 114 -4.42 16.73 21.57
CA LEU A 114 -4.80 17.67 20.51
C LEU A 114 -5.46 18.94 21.10
N ALA A 115 -6.31 18.78 22.12
CA ALA A 115 -6.90 19.91 22.84
C ALA A 115 -5.85 20.79 23.54
N LYS A 116 -4.85 20.17 24.20
CA LYS A 116 -3.74 20.90 24.82
C LYS A 116 -2.90 21.67 23.80
N LYS A 117 -2.58 21.06 22.65
CA LYS A 117 -1.85 21.73 21.57
C LYS A 117 -2.64 22.93 21.05
N ARG A 118 -3.95 22.76 20.83
CA ARG A 118 -4.84 23.84 20.40
C ARG A 118 -4.86 25.00 21.41
N GLN A 119 -4.99 24.70 22.70
CA GLN A 119 -4.97 25.72 23.75
C GLN A 119 -3.65 26.52 23.78
N ILE A 120 -2.50 25.85 23.57
CA ILE A 120 -1.20 26.54 23.47
C ILE A 120 -1.20 27.52 22.30
N TRP A 121 -1.74 27.12 21.15
CA TRP A 121 -1.85 27.99 19.98
C TRP A 121 -2.83 29.16 20.21
N ASP A 122 -4.01 28.90 20.76
CA ASP A 122 -5.03 29.93 21.06
C ASP A 122 -4.47 31.04 21.96
N ASN A 123 -3.69 30.66 22.99
CA ASN A 123 -3.03 31.62 23.89
C ASN A 123 -2.05 32.54 23.16
N VAL A 124 -1.26 31.99 22.23
CA VAL A 124 -0.30 32.77 21.43
C VAL A 124 -1.01 33.64 20.40
N GLN A 125 -2.09 33.14 19.81
CA GLN A 125 -2.92 33.92 18.89
C GLN A 125 -3.51 35.14 19.59
N PHE A 126 -4.07 34.96 20.79
CA PHE A 126 -4.63 36.05 21.61
C PHE A 126 -3.55 37.10 21.96
N ASP A 127 -2.41 36.70 22.51
CA ASP A 127 -1.30 37.61 22.86
C ASP A 127 -0.80 38.40 21.64
N SER A 128 -0.69 37.73 20.49
CA SER A 128 -0.26 38.36 19.24
C SER A 128 -1.27 39.32 18.60
N SER A 129 -2.53 39.31 19.07
CA SER A 129 -3.62 40.17 18.59
C SER A 129 -3.78 41.44 19.44
N SER A 130 -3.23 41.46 20.66
CA SER A 130 -3.20 42.61 21.56
C SER A 130 -2.02 43.57 21.32
N ASP A 131 -1.05 43.21 20.49
CA ASP A 131 0.07 44.08 20.12
C ASP A 131 -0.37 45.16 19.09
N GLU A 132 -0.48 46.43 19.51
CA GLU A 132 -0.97 47.56 18.70
C GLU A 132 -0.13 47.90 17.43
N ILE A 133 1.06 47.32 17.26
CA ILE A 133 2.09 47.79 16.32
C ILE A 133 1.97 47.18 14.89
N HIS A 134 1.17 46.14 14.67
CA HIS A 134 1.19 45.37 13.39
C HIS A 134 -0.11 45.41 12.58
N ARG A 135 -0.74 46.59 12.44
CA ARG A 135 -1.99 46.73 11.65
C ARG A 135 -1.82 46.60 10.13
N THR A 136 -0.61 46.64 9.59
CA THR A 136 -0.34 46.50 8.14
C THR A 136 -0.02 45.07 7.67
N ASP A 137 0.39 44.16 8.57
CA ASP A 137 0.67 42.74 8.26
C ASP A 137 -0.55 41.81 8.46
N PHE A 138 -1.70 42.38 8.81
CA PHE A 138 -2.88 41.64 9.25
C PHE A 138 -3.49 40.75 8.16
N HIS A 139 -3.38 41.11 6.88
CA HIS A 139 -3.90 40.31 5.76
C HIS A 139 -3.08 39.05 5.44
N HIS A 140 -1.78 39.02 5.75
CA HIS A 140 -0.97 37.79 5.60
C HIS A 140 -1.17 36.83 6.78
N LYS A 141 -1.42 37.38 7.98
CA LYS A 141 -1.64 36.59 9.21
C LYS A 141 -2.96 35.81 9.18
N THR A 142 -4.01 36.32 8.53
CA THR A 142 -5.33 35.65 8.48
C THR A 142 -5.31 34.34 7.69
N HIS A 143 -4.57 34.29 6.58
CA HIS A 143 -4.54 33.09 5.72
C HIS A 143 -3.76 31.93 6.35
N GLU A 144 -2.64 32.22 7.02
CA GLU A 144 -1.86 31.18 7.72
C GLU A 144 -2.61 30.63 8.94
N VAL A 145 -3.29 31.50 9.70
CA VAL A 145 -4.13 31.11 10.84
C VAL A 145 -5.32 30.24 10.39
N GLU A 146 -6.01 30.64 9.32
CA GLU A 146 -7.09 29.84 8.73
C GLU A 146 -6.58 28.47 8.25
N LYS A 147 -5.39 28.43 7.63
CA LYS A 147 -4.77 27.17 7.22
C LYS A 147 -4.40 26.29 8.41
N ILE A 148 -3.83 26.84 9.49
CA ILE A 148 -3.53 26.08 10.71
C ILE A 148 -4.83 25.48 11.29
N GLN A 149 -5.92 26.25 11.29
CA GLN A 149 -7.23 25.77 11.76
C GLN A 149 -7.71 24.58 10.93
N LEU A 150 -7.67 24.69 9.60
CA LEU A 150 -8.04 23.61 8.68
C LEU A 150 -7.17 22.37 8.86
N ASP A 151 -5.86 22.54 8.99
CA ASP A 151 -4.92 21.42 9.21
C ASP A 151 -5.18 20.74 10.56
N PHE A 152 -5.54 21.48 11.61
CA PHE A 152 -5.95 20.91 12.90
C PHE A 152 -7.25 20.11 12.83
N GLU A 153 -8.23 20.59 12.06
CA GLU A 153 -9.49 19.88 11.81
C GLU A 153 -9.24 18.59 11.02
N ALA A 154 -8.39 18.66 9.99
CA ALA A 154 -7.96 17.51 9.21
C ALA A 154 -7.24 16.48 10.09
N LEU A 155 -6.31 16.91 10.96
CA LEU A 155 -5.61 16.02 11.89
C LEU A 155 -6.57 15.33 12.87
N ASN A 156 -7.51 16.09 13.46
CA ASN A 156 -8.54 15.53 14.34
C ASN A 156 -9.39 14.48 13.60
N HIS A 157 -9.80 14.78 12.37
CA HIS A 157 -10.60 13.88 11.55
C HIS A 157 -9.84 12.59 11.20
N LEU A 158 -8.58 12.72 10.75
CA LEU A 158 -7.70 11.58 10.44
C LEU A 158 -7.55 10.66 11.64
N VAL A 159 -7.35 11.23 12.83
CA VAL A 159 -7.11 10.51 14.06
C VAL A 159 -8.38 9.82 14.60
N THR A 160 -9.53 10.50 14.55
CA THR A 160 -10.77 10.04 15.21
C THR A 160 -11.65 9.17 14.33
N GLN A 161 -11.58 9.30 13.00
CA GLN A 161 -12.39 8.49 12.12
C GLN A 161 -11.86 7.07 11.98
N LYS A 162 -12.75 6.11 12.23
CA LYS A 162 -12.59 4.73 11.81
C LYS A 162 -13.08 4.68 10.36
N GLU A 163 -12.16 4.56 9.41
CA GLU A 163 -12.56 4.38 8.01
C GLU A 163 -13.38 3.10 7.85
N ASP A 164 -14.40 3.17 7.00
CA ASP A 164 -15.22 2.02 6.67
C ASP A 164 -14.40 0.97 5.90
N LYS A 165 -14.30 -0.26 6.43
CA LYS A 165 -13.54 -1.39 5.84
C LYS A 165 -13.84 -1.55 4.34
N LYS A 166 -15.12 -1.43 3.94
CA LYS A 166 -15.55 -1.56 2.54
C LYS A 166 -14.97 -0.46 1.66
N SER A 167 -15.00 0.79 2.11
CA SER A 167 -14.39 1.93 1.42
C SER A 167 -12.87 1.80 1.28
N VAL A 168 -12.20 1.31 2.32
CA VAL A 168 -10.75 1.07 2.31
C VAL A 168 -10.38 0.01 1.28
N ILE A 169 -11.04 -1.15 1.34
CA ILE A 169 -10.80 -2.25 0.42
C ILE A 169 -11.12 -1.82 -1.02
N LYS A 170 -12.20 -1.05 -1.24
CA LYS A 170 -12.52 -0.52 -2.56
C LYS A 170 -11.36 0.29 -3.16
N ARG A 171 -10.71 1.14 -2.37
CA ARG A 171 -9.54 1.92 -2.81
C ARG A 171 -8.34 1.02 -3.08
N ALA A 172 -8.03 0.08 -2.17
CA ALA A 172 -6.93 -0.86 -2.34
C ALA A 172 -7.11 -1.71 -3.61
N LEU A 173 -8.33 -2.23 -3.83
CA LEU A 173 -8.68 -3.01 -5.01
C LEU A 173 -8.60 -2.17 -6.28
N THR A 174 -9.09 -0.93 -6.28
CA THR A 174 -8.95 -0.03 -7.43
C THR A 174 -7.48 0.17 -7.79
N LYS A 175 -6.63 0.43 -6.79
CA LYS A 175 -5.19 0.63 -6.99
C LYS A 175 -4.50 -0.62 -7.54
N ALA A 176 -4.77 -1.79 -6.97
CA ALA A 176 -4.21 -3.06 -7.42
C ALA A 176 -4.64 -3.39 -8.85
N LEU A 177 -5.92 -3.22 -9.18
CA LEU A 177 -6.43 -3.47 -10.54
C LEU A 177 -5.84 -2.49 -11.56
N VAL A 178 -5.71 -1.20 -11.22
CA VAL A 178 -5.05 -0.23 -12.10
C VAL A 178 -3.59 -0.58 -12.33
N SER A 179 -2.87 -1.03 -11.30
CA SER A 179 -1.46 -1.38 -11.42
C SER A 179 -1.22 -2.66 -12.23
N GLU A 180 -2.20 -3.56 -12.31
CA GLU A 180 -2.10 -4.79 -13.11
C GLU A 180 -2.63 -4.61 -14.54
N PHE A 181 -3.74 -3.88 -14.69
CA PHE A 181 -4.48 -3.79 -15.96
C PHE A 181 -4.35 -2.44 -16.66
N HIS A 182 -3.67 -1.44 -16.10
CA HIS A 182 -3.43 -0.13 -16.72
C HIS A 182 -4.71 0.55 -17.25
N PHE A 183 -5.82 0.47 -16.47
CA PHE A 183 -7.15 0.94 -16.87
C PHE A 183 -7.77 0.19 -18.08
N GLU A 184 -7.43 -1.08 -18.26
CA GLU A 184 -7.98 -1.93 -19.33
C GLU A 184 -8.70 -3.17 -18.76
N ILE A 185 -9.40 -3.01 -17.64
CA ILE A 185 -10.13 -4.11 -17.00
C ILE A 185 -11.52 -4.31 -17.60
N THR A 186 -12.23 -3.24 -17.95
CA THR A 186 -13.50 -3.31 -18.70
C THR A 186 -13.22 -3.39 -20.20
N PRO A 187 -14.04 -4.07 -21.01
CA PRO A 187 -13.78 -4.22 -22.45
C PRO A 187 -13.86 -2.86 -23.16
N LYS A 188 -12.86 -2.54 -23.98
CA LYS A 188 -12.72 -1.22 -24.64
C LYS A 188 -13.85 -0.85 -25.61
N HIS A 189 -14.53 -1.83 -26.17
CA HIS A 189 -15.43 -1.65 -27.33
C HIS A 189 -16.91 -1.88 -27.03
N ALA A 190 -17.29 -2.00 -25.77
CA ALA A 190 -18.70 -2.15 -25.41
C ALA A 190 -18.95 -1.51 -24.03
N PRO A 191 -20.02 -0.72 -23.86
CA PRO A 191 -20.39 -0.12 -22.58
C PRO A 191 -21.03 -1.18 -21.67
N VAL A 192 -20.26 -2.23 -21.37
CA VAL A 192 -20.70 -3.41 -20.65
C VAL A 192 -20.06 -3.39 -19.27
N LYS A 193 -20.86 -3.68 -18.26
CA LYS A 193 -20.37 -3.81 -16.88
C LYS A 193 -19.58 -5.10 -16.76
N SER A 194 -18.42 -5.02 -16.11
CA SER A 194 -17.70 -6.21 -15.70
C SER A 194 -18.19 -6.67 -14.34
N PHE A 195 -18.23 -7.98 -14.16
CA PHE A 195 -18.64 -8.58 -12.91
C PHE A 195 -17.65 -9.65 -12.51
N ILE A 196 -17.29 -9.67 -11.24
CA ILE A 196 -16.40 -10.67 -10.65
C ILE A 196 -17.07 -11.16 -9.38
N GLN A 197 -17.14 -12.48 -9.21
CA GLN A 197 -17.70 -13.10 -8.03
C GLN A 197 -16.80 -14.23 -7.54
N ILE A 198 -16.61 -14.29 -6.23
CA ILE A 198 -15.90 -15.36 -5.54
C ILE A 198 -16.90 -16.10 -4.65
N GLU A 199 -16.95 -17.42 -4.82
CA GLU A 199 -17.74 -18.34 -4.00
C GLU A 199 -16.82 -19.37 -3.36
N GLU A 200 -17.14 -19.77 -2.13
CA GLU A 200 -16.51 -20.89 -1.45
C GLU A 200 -17.56 -21.89 -0.98
N GLY A 201 -17.56 -23.07 -1.59
CA GLY A 201 -18.60 -24.08 -1.36
C GLY A 201 -19.95 -23.56 -1.83
N MET A 202 -20.89 -23.39 -0.90
CA MET A 202 -22.23 -22.83 -1.18
C MET A 202 -22.35 -21.36 -0.77
N ASN A 203 -21.29 -20.77 -0.23
CA ASN A 203 -21.31 -19.42 0.29
C ASN A 203 -20.72 -18.46 -0.75
N ARG A 204 -21.43 -17.34 -0.96
CA ARG A 204 -20.83 -16.19 -1.64
C ARG A 204 -19.86 -15.52 -0.67
N ILE A 205 -18.75 -15.01 -1.19
CA ILE A 205 -17.72 -14.36 -0.37
C ILE A 205 -17.55 -12.91 -0.80
N LEU A 206 -17.40 -12.67 -2.10
CA LEU A 206 -17.12 -11.35 -2.66
C LEU A 206 -17.82 -11.17 -4.01
N GLU A 207 -18.43 -10.01 -4.21
CA GLU A 207 -18.93 -9.56 -5.51
C GLU A 207 -18.35 -8.17 -5.84
N ILE A 208 -17.84 -8.00 -7.06
CA ILE A 208 -17.26 -6.75 -7.56
C ILE A 208 -17.94 -6.42 -8.88
N ALA A 209 -18.57 -5.25 -8.94
CA ALA A 209 -19.12 -4.68 -10.17
C ALA A 209 -18.22 -3.53 -10.63
N ILE A 210 -17.81 -3.55 -11.90
CA ILE A 210 -16.90 -2.57 -12.48
C ILE A 210 -17.57 -1.94 -13.71
N GLU A 211 -17.50 -0.61 -13.78
CA GLU A 211 -18.04 0.19 -14.87
C GLU A 211 -17.01 1.26 -15.23
N ASN A 212 -16.70 1.41 -16.53
CA ASN A 212 -15.69 2.36 -17.02
C ASN A 212 -14.34 2.27 -16.29
N ASN A 213 -13.83 1.04 -16.10
CA ASN A 213 -12.62 0.74 -15.34
C ASN A 213 -12.61 1.20 -13.86
N GLN A 214 -13.78 1.51 -13.29
CA GLN A 214 -13.94 1.91 -11.89
C GLN A 214 -14.87 0.95 -11.17
N ILE A 215 -14.57 0.68 -9.90
CA ILE A 215 -15.42 -0.18 -9.07
C ILE A 215 -16.72 0.58 -8.76
N ALA A 216 -17.82 0.14 -9.36
CA ALA A 216 -19.15 0.69 -9.14
C ALA A 216 -19.80 0.07 -7.88
N GLY A 217 -19.63 -1.24 -7.68
CA GLY A 217 -20.20 -1.98 -6.57
C GLY A 217 -19.19 -2.96 -5.97
N LEU A 218 -19.27 -3.16 -4.65
CA LEU A 218 -18.40 -4.07 -3.91
C LEU A 218 -19.21 -4.64 -2.74
N GLU A 219 -19.45 -5.95 -2.71
CA GLU A 219 -20.16 -6.58 -1.60
C GLU A 219 -19.34 -7.70 -0.98
N PHE A 220 -19.29 -7.71 0.35
CA PHE A 220 -18.64 -8.74 1.15
C PHE A 220 -19.70 -9.52 1.90
N TYR A 221 -19.61 -10.83 1.80
CA TYR A 221 -20.49 -11.75 2.50
C TYR A 221 -19.73 -12.52 3.59
N ASP A 222 -18.42 -12.72 3.40
CA ASP A 222 -17.50 -13.32 4.38
C ASP A 222 -16.04 -12.91 4.06
N ASP A 223 -15.09 -13.30 4.89
CA ASP A 223 -13.67 -13.10 4.66
C ASP A 223 -13.11 -14.10 3.61
N VAL A 224 -12.15 -13.64 2.80
CA VAL A 224 -11.50 -14.50 1.79
C VAL A 224 -10.40 -15.33 2.45
N PHE A 225 -10.40 -16.65 2.22
CA PHE A 225 -9.47 -17.60 2.84
C PHE A 225 -7.97 -17.31 2.54
N PHE A 226 -7.65 -16.71 1.39
CA PHE A 226 -6.27 -16.48 0.98
C PHE A 226 -5.66 -15.24 1.66
N ASN A 227 -4.67 -15.47 2.52
CA ASN A 227 -3.94 -14.41 3.22
C ASN A 227 -2.79 -13.80 2.41
N ASP A 228 -2.32 -14.48 1.36
CA ASP A 228 -1.28 -13.97 0.47
C ASP A 228 -1.37 -14.68 -0.91
N VAL A 229 -0.73 -14.08 -1.91
CA VAL A 229 -0.64 -14.59 -3.27
C VAL A 229 0.71 -14.23 -3.89
N THR A 230 1.31 -15.16 -4.62
CA THR A 230 2.51 -14.92 -5.42
C THR A 230 2.18 -15.25 -6.87
N PHE A 231 2.37 -14.29 -7.77
CA PHE A 231 2.17 -14.48 -9.20
C PHE A 231 3.53 -14.47 -9.92
N ILE A 232 3.83 -15.55 -10.62
CA ILE A 232 5.10 -15.76 -11.33
C ILE A 232 4.78 -15.84 -12.82
N GLU A 233 5.19 -14.82 -13.57
CA GLU A 233 4.92 -14.74 -15.02
C GLU A 233 6.01 -15.42 -15.84
N THR A 234 7.28 -15.13 -15.55
CA THR A 234 8.42 -15.66 -16.31
C THR A 234 9.70 -15.70 -15.47
N PRO A 235 10.56 -16.71 -15.64
CA PRO A 235 11.81 -16.82 -14.89
C PRO A 235 12.85 -15.74 -15.22
N ILE A 236 12.73 -15.06 -16.38
CA ILE A 236 13.67 -13.99 -16.77
C ILE A 236 13.71 -12.83 -15.77
N LEU A 237 12.65 -12.68 -14.96
CA LEU A 237 12.55 -11.65 -13.94
C LEU A 237 13.67 -11.71 -12.90
N LEU A 238 14.26 -12.88 -12.66
CA LEU A 238 15.37 -13.04 -11.73
C LEU A 238 16.59 -12.21 -12.17
N GLN A 239 16.88 -12.17 -13.48
CA GLN A 239 17.99 -11.35 -14.02
C GLN A 239 17.67 -9.86 -14.05
N MET A 240 16.39 -9.52 -14.01
CA MET A 240 15.92 -8.14 -14.10
C MET A 240 15.70 -7.53 -12.72
N TYR A 241 16.19 -8.16 -11.64
CA TYR A 241 15.96 -7.73 -10.27
C TYR A 241 16.20 -6.22 -10.08
N ASP A 242 17.39 -5.72 -10.44
CA ASP A 242 17.74 -4.32 -10.27
C ASP A 242 16.84 -3.38 -11.09
N ILE A 243 16.44 -3.80 -12.30
CA ILE A 243 15.54 -3.02 -13.17
C ILE A 243 14.14 -2.95 -12.55
N VAL A 244 13.60 -4.08 -12.09
CA VAL A 244 12.26 -4.16 -11.48
C VAL A 244 12.24 -3.41 -10.15
N ASN A 245 13.29 -3.53 -9.34
CA ASN A 245 13.35 -2.92 -8.02
C ASN A 245 13.56 -1.39 -8.08
N SER A 246 14.29 -0.90 -9.10
CA SER A 246 14.46 0.53 -9.33
C SER A 246 13.23 1.20 -9.98
N ALA A 247 12.35 0.40 -10.61
CA ALA A 247 11.10 0.87 -11.20
C ALA A 247 10.02 1.16 -10.14
N SER A 248 9.11 2.06 -10.49
CA SER A 248 7.92 2.37 -9.69
C SER A 248 6.73 1.56 -10.15
N THR A 249 5.78 1.29 -9.25
CA THR A 249 4.45 0.81 -9.65
C THR A 249 3.50 1.98 -9.87
N LEU A 250 2.45 1.81 -10.68
CA LEU A 250 1.38 2.83 -10.73
C LEU A 250 0.73 3.03 -9.36
N LEU A 251 0.69 1.98 -8.54
CA LEU A 251 0.18 2.05 -7.18
C LEU A 251 0.99 3.01 -6.30
N GLU A 252 2.32 2.95 -6.35
CA GLU A 252 3.20 3.88 -5.62
C GLU A 252 2.98 5.34 -6.04
N ILE A 253 2.80 5.59 -7.33
CA ILE A 253 2.56 6.93 -7.86
C ILE A 253 1.20 7.46 -7.43
N ILE A 254 0.18 6.60 -7.42
CA ILE A 254 -1.19 6.96 -7.00
C ILE A 254 -1.27 7.18 -5.48
N ASN A 255 -0.42 6.50 -4.70
CA ASN A 255 -0.33 6.67 -3.24
C ASN A 255 0.51 7.88 -2.83
N GLU A 256 1.24 8.49 -3.76
CA GLU A 256 2.09 9.63 -3.46
C GLU A 256 1.27 10.92 -3.51
N ASP A 257 0.92 11.46 -2.34
CA ASP A 257 0.18 12.72 -2.21
C ASP A 257 1.11 13.94 -2.35
N ASN A 258 2.42 13.78 -2.08
CA ASN A 258 3.39 14.85 -2.20
C ASN A 258 3.76 15.10 -3.66
N LYS A 259 3.42 16.28 -4.17
CA LYS A 259 3.68 16.70 -5.56
C LYS A 259 5.15 16.54 -5.97
N SER A 260 6.09 16.84 -5.08
CA SER A 260 7.54 16.74 -5.35
C SER A 260 7.97 15.29 -5.53
N GLN A 261 7.53 14.41 -4.61
CA GLN A 261 7.84 12.97 -4.67
C GLN A 261 7.13 12.30 -5.85
N ARG A 262 5.90 12.71 -6.19
CA ARG A 262 5.23 12.27 -7.43
C ARG A 262 6.06 12.61 -8.66
N LEU A 263 6.60 13.82 -8.73
CA LEU A 263 7.43 14.27 -9.85
C LEU A 263 8.70 13.43 -9.98
N GLU A 264 9.35 13.07 -8.87
CA GLU A 264 10.49 12.15 -8.88
C GLU A 264 10.11 10.76 -9.40
N GLN A 265 8.92 10.26 -9.04
CA GLN A 265 8.43 8.97 -9.52
C GLN A 265 8.00 8.98 -11.00
N LEU A 266 7.64 10.13 -11.57
CA LEU A 266 7.29 10.23 -13.00
C LEU A 266 8.48 9.97 -13.93
N GLY A 267 9.71 10.18 -13.46
CA GLY A 267 10.94 9.89 -14.20
C GLY A 267 11.36 8.42 -14.17
N LYS A 268 10.73 7.59 -13.34
CA LYS A 268 11.06 6.17 -13.20
C LYS A 268 10.26 5.32 -14.18
N SER A 269 10.90 4.24 -14.65
CA SER A 269 10.21 3.18 -15.38
C SER A 269 9.08 2.60 -14.54
N LYS A 270 8.03 2.10 -15.21
CA LYS A 270 6.85 1.53 -14.56
C LYS A 270 6.80 0.02 -14.71
N VAL A 271 6.47 -0.67 -13.62
CA VAL A 271 6.25 -2.13 -13.60
C VAL A 271 4.92 -2.45 -12.92
N SER A 272 4.36 -3.62 -13.21
CA SER A 272 3.17 -4.14 -12.54
C SER A 272 3.46 -4.48 -11.08
N LEU A 273 2.40 -4.46 -10.27
CA LEU A 273 2.50 -4.67 -8.82
C LEU A 273 3.04 -6.07 -8.50
N HIS A 274 2.63 -7.08 -9.25
CA HIS A 274 3.07 -8.46 -9.04
C HIS A 274 4.57 -8.68 -9.23
N LEU A 275 5.21 -7.94 -10.15
CA LEU A 275 6.65 -8.07 -10.38
C LEU A 275 7.42 -7.55 -9.17
N LYS A 276 6.99 -6.41 -8.63
CA LYS A 276 7.60 -5.83 -7.44
C LYS A 276 7.35 -6.68 -6.20
N ASP A 277 6.14 -7.23 -6.05
CA ASP A 277 5.83 -8.17 -4.96
C ASP A 277 6.69 -9.43 -5.03
N LEU A 278 6.85 -10.03 -6.22
CA LEU A 278 7.70 -11.21 -6.41
C LEU A 278 9.16 -10.91 -6.05
N MET A 279 9.73 -9.82 -6.55
CA MET A 279 11.11 -9.43 -6.24
C MET A 279 11.31 -9.21 -4.75
N SER A 280 10.39 -8.48 -4.09
CA SER A 280 10.45 -8.24 -2.65
C SER A 280 10.37 -9.54 -1.84
N LYS A 281 9.50 -10.48 -2.24
CA LYS A 281 9.40 -11.79 -1.58
C LYS A 281 10.67 -12.62 -1.74
N LEU A 282 11.24 -12.64 -2.95
CA LEU A 282 12.46 -13.38 -3.24
C LEU A 282 13.69 -12.78 -2.55
N GLU A 283 13.81 -11.44 -2.49
CA GLU A 283 14.85 -10.77 -1.72
C GLU A 283 14.72 -11.11 -0.23
N ASN A 284 13.52 -11.07 0.33
CA ASN A 284 13.29 -11.37 1.74
C ASN A 284 13.45 -12.86 2.08
N ALA A 285 13.42 -13.76 1.09
CA ALA A 285 13.66 -15.18 1.27
C ALA A 285 15.03 -15.48 1.92
N GLN A 286 16.02 -14.61 1.75
CA GLN A 286 17.36 -14.77 2.34
C GLN A 286 17.37 -14.76 3.87
N TYR A 287 16.39 -14.14 4.52
CA TYR A 287 16.29 -14.07 5.98
C TYR A 287 15.66 -15.32 6.58
N PHE A 288 15.11 -16.20 5.73
CA PHE A 288 14.56 -17.48 6.16
C PHE A 288 15.70 -18.48 6.35
N SER A 289 16.31 -18.45 7.53
CA SER A 289 17.26 -19.47 7.94
C SER A 289 16.53 -20.76 8.32
N VAL A 290 17.19 -21.91 8.14
CA VAL A 290 16.69 -23.22 8.60
C VAL A 290 16.38 -23.20 10.11
N SER A 291 17.07 -22.36 10.89
CA SER A 291 16.82 -22.17 12.33
C SER A 291 15.46 -21.54 12.65
N PHE A 292 14.88 -20.73 11.76
CA PHE A 292 13.54 -20.16 11.95
C PHE A 292 12.43 -21.24 11.82
N PHE A 293 12.70 -22.29 11.05
CA PHE A 293 11.76 -23.38 10.76
C PHE A 293 12.02 -24.66 11.57
N GLU A 294 12.80 -24.62 12.64
CA GLU A 294 13.07 -25.83 13.45
C GLU A 294 11.79 -26.56 13.92
N LYS A 295 10.67 -25.82 14.03
CA LYS A 295 9.35 -26.34 14.37
C LYS A 295 8.55 -26.89 13.18
N GLU A 296 8.92 -26.57 11.94
CA GLU A 296 8.23 -26.96 10.71
C GLU A 296 9.05 -27.99 9.91
N ARG A 297 9.21 -29.19 10.48
CA ARG A 297 9.98 -30.29 9.89
C ARG A 297 9.63 -30.58 8.42
N PHE A 298 8.35 -30.47 8.07
CA PHE A 298 7.85 -30.70 6.71
C PHE A 298 8.49 -29.75 5.68
N LEU A 299 8.60 -28.45 5.98
CA LEU A 299 9.23 -27.50 5.06
C LEU A 299 10.72 -27.74 4.93
N ILE A 300 11.39 -28.07 6.03
CA ILE A 300 12.82 -28.43 6.01
C ILE A 300 13.04 -29.65 5.11
N ASP A 301 12.17 -30.65 5.19
CA ASP A 301 12.26 -31.86 4.37
C ASP A 301 12.01 -31.55 2.89
N ILE A 302 11.02 -30.73 2.55
CA ILE A 302 10.80 -30.26 1.17
C ILE A 302 12.02 -29.49 0.66
N LEU A 303 12.55 -28.54 1.41
CA LEU A 303 13.74 -27.77 1.01
C LEU A 303 14.94 -28.69 0.81
N ARG A 304 15.10 -29.75 1.61
CA ARG A 304 16.15 -30.74 1.41
C ARG A 304 15.94 -31.54 0.13
N GLN A 305 14.71 -31.97 -0.15
CA GLN A 305 14.36 -32.68 -1.39
C GLN A 305 14.61 -31.81 -2.63
N ILE A 306 14.20 -30.54 -2.60
CA ILE A 306 14.44 -29.58 -3.69
C ILE A 306 15.95 -29.43 -3.93
N ARG A 307 16.73 -29.21 -2.87
CA ARG A 307 18.20 -29.09 -2.97
C ARG A 307 18.86 -30.33 -3.55
N GLN A 308 18.39 -31.51 -3.18
CA GLN A 308 18.85 -32.77 -3.74
C GLN A 308 18.49 -32.91 -5.22
N LEU A 309 17.26 -32.52 -5.60
CA LEU A 309 16.77 -32.60 -6.98
C LEU A 309 17.52 -31.65 -7.92
N ILE A 310 17.76 -30.41 -7.49
CA ILE A 310 18.47 -29.41 -8.31
C ILE A 310 19.99 -29.50 -8.16
N HIS A 311 20.49 -30.36 -7.26
CA HIS A 311 21.91 -30.50 -6.91
C HIS A 311 22.57 -29.18 -6.50
N GLY A 312 21.86 -28.31 -5.77
CA GLY A 312 22.36 -26.99 -5.41
C GLY A 312 21.43 -26.19 -4.53
N ASP A 313 21.87 -24.98 -4.21
CA ASP A 313 21.17 -24.00 -3.39
C ASP A 313 20.88 -22.74 -4.20
N PHE A 314 19.73 -22.12 -3.94
CA PHE A 314 19.32 -20.85 -4.53
C PHE A 314 19.19 -19.81 -3.41
N TYR A 315 19.80 -18.64 -3.58
CA TYR A 315 19.68 -17.53 -2.62
C TYR A 315 19.92 -16.18 -3.29
N PHE A 316 19.52 -15.11 -2.62
CA PHE A 316 19.78 -13.74 -3.05
C PHE A 316 21.05 -13.20 -2.38
N ASP A 317 21.98 -12.65 -3.15
CA ASP A 317 23.19 -11.98 -2.65
C ASP A 317 22.99 -10.46 -2.65
N LYS A 318 23.00 -9.84 -1.47
CA LYS A 318 22.79 -8.39 -1.32
C LYS A 318 23.91 -7.53 -1.87
N THR A 319 25.14 -8.04 -1.84
CA THR A 319 26.32 -7.30 -2.30
C THR A 319 26.32 -7.24 -3.82
N LEU A 320 25.97 -8.35 -4.47
CA LEU A 320 25.83 -8.42 -5.92
C LEU A 320 24.47 -7.90 -6.42
N LYS A 321 23.47 -7.81 -5.53
CA LYS A 321 22.06 -7.55 -5.84
C LYS A 321 21.51 -8.51 -6.91
N ASP A 322 21.87 -9.77 -6.78
CA ASP A 322 21.54 -10.79 -7.79
C ASP A 322 21.16 -12.12 -7.13
N PHE A 323 20.45 -12.95 -7.88
CA PHE A 323 20.13 -14.31 -7.45
C PHE A 323 21.25 -15.27 -7.87
N ILE A 324 21.77 -15.99 -6.90
CA ILE A 324 22.90 -16.90 -7.05
C ILE A 324 22.42 -18.33 -6.95
N PHE A 325 22.86 -19.15 -7.90
CA PHE A 325 22.76 -20.59 -7.81
C PHE A 325 24.12 -21.17 -7.41
N LYS A 326 24.15 -21.93 -6.32
CA LYS A 326 25.36 -22.56 -5.79
C LYS A 326 25.31 -24.07 -5.99
N ARG A 327 26.32 -24.62 -6.64
CA ARG A 327 26.48 -26.05 -6.86
C ARG A 327 27.85 -26.49 -6.34
N GLY A 328 27.88 -27.12 -5.17
CA GLY A 328 29.14 -27.49 -4.51
C GLY A 328 29.95 -26.25 -4.10
N SER A 329 31.16 -26.10 -4.66
CA SER A 329 32.02 -24.92 -4.48
C SER A 329 31.68 -23.78 -5.45
N ASP A 330 31.02 -24.09 -6.56
CA ASP A 330 30.80 -23.15 -7.64
C ASP A 330 29.56 -22.30 -7.36
N GLN A 331 29.68 -21.00 -7.62
CA GLN A 331 28.62 -20.02 -7.40
C GLN A 331 28.48 -19.19 -8.67
N GLU A 332 27.30 -19.22 -9.27
CA GLU A 332 27.04 -18.53 -10.52
C GLU A 332 25.76 -17.69 -10.39
N PRO A 333 25.77 -16.43 -10.87
CA PRO A 333 24.55 -15.66 -11.06
C PRO A 333 23.63 -16.37 -12.04
N ILE A 334 22.32 -16.29 -11.80
CA ILE A 334 21.33 -16.98 -12.64
C ILE A 334 21.19 -16.22 -13.95
N LYS A 335 21.81 -16.75 -15.01
CA LYS A 335 21.72 -16.27 -16.39
C LYS A 335 21.05 -17.35 -17.23
N SER A 336 20.04 -16.96 -18.01
CA SER A 336 19.20 -17.83 -18.84
C SER A 336 19.80 -18.09 -20.19
#